data_AF-A0A359LTC3-F1
#
_entry.id   AF-A0A359LTC3-F1
#
_cell.length_a   1.000
_cell.length_b   1.000
_cell.length_c   1.000
_cell.angle_alpha   90.00
_cell.angle_beta   90.00
_cell.angle_gamma   90.00
#
_symmetry.space_group_name_H-M   'P 1'
#
loop_
_entity.id
_entity.type
_entity.pdbx_description
1 polymer ?
#
loop_
_entity_poly.entity_id
_entity_poly.type
_entity_poly.pdbx_seq_one_letter_code
_entity_poly.pdbx_strand_id
1 'polypeptide(L)'
;KWSRENGSVAARVESISGSEITLTAPGRDQLLGFATGDWIEVTDDLHELRGEPGSLIRIIEVNDRVLTVEAATLDGPAITQTEYQLGANAKVRRWESAGAQVVRLNVDGNGVVVEDGYLPLEDGVQVRFETGTFRTGDYWVIPARTEGATVEWPADGTQPAALAPHGIEHHYCRVGLISFTRALTRIDDCRCLFQPLCACGIRVRGVTLGVSTDQTAGRLTAVALRNDTEITLNQFARGVVVECDRDIDPETVSRATCFITVEAPMVMPGQEGPAAGRIFGYQNIVLNPAIVRAEGARIFWAADPFTVLALSRALQTAAGQRAMLARLTLKGNFIQSAGSLAHLDGDTFSIRERGDRNTPLRSPSGDGRDGGDFECWFWLAQFCDETFPRGYVPFGSNIQLTAADVRGDRVVVGTMTPDSFRVTRNLRLPDFDNQAYCGPVQLAPGRFFVAYVQTALERGGNYSSFGAPLIDPLTGGQFPGNVIPANRLPGIGATAPAQAGTYAWRVREIVDAPYYPYSSADFRGIGSDLI
;
A
#
# COMPACT_ATOMS: atom_id res chain seq x y z
N LYS A 1 -44.27 25.62 19.98
CA LYS A 1 -44.04 26.05 21.38
C LYS A 1 -42.70 26.78 21.44
N TRP A 2 -42.51 27.69 22.38
CA TRP A 2 -41.26 28.45 22.53
C TRP A 2 -40.99 28.74 24.00
N SER A 3 -39.73 29.05 24.31
CA SER A 3 -39.33 29.47 25.65
C SER A 3 -38.30 30.58 25.61
N ARG A 4 -38.47 31.60 26.46
CA ARG A 4 -37.49 32.70 26.62
C ARG A 4 -36.26 32.25 27.42
N GLU A 5 -36.39 31.18 28.19
CA GLU A 5 -35.33 30.64 29.06
C GLU A 5 -34.68 29.39 28.48
N ASN A 6 -34.71 29.25 27.15
CA ASN A 6 -34.13 28.11 26.44
C ASN A 6 -34.68 26.74 26.93
N GLY A 7 -35.94 26.70 27.39
CA GLY A 7 -36.54 25.48 27.94
C GLY A 7 -35.79 24.90 29.15
N SER A 8 -35.07 25.73 29.89
CA SER A 8 -34.22 25.31 31.02
C SER A 8 -34.99 24.98 32.29
N VAL A 9 -36.22 25.51 32.45
CA VAL A 9 -37.11 25.15 33.56
C VAL A 9 -37.71 23.77 33.31
N ALA A 10 -37.04 22.77 33.88
CA ALA A 10 -37.45 21.37 33.81
C ALA A 10 -37.25 20.67 35.14
N ALA A 11 -38.11 19.70 35.44
CA ALA A 11 -38.05 18.91 36.66
C ALA A 11 -38.31 17.43 36.39
N ARG A 12 -37.63 16.57 37.14
CA ARG A 12 -37.85 15.13 37.09
C ARG A 12 -39.21 14.78 37.69
N VAL A 13 -39.94 13.90 37.00
CA VAL A 13 -41.18 13.32 37.49
C VAL A 13 -40.86 12.17 38.45
N GLU A 14 -41.44 12.22 39.64
CA GLU A 14 -41.40 11.17 40.65
C GLU A 14 -42.58 10.21 40.51
N SER A 15 -43.77 10.71 40.21
CA SER A 15 -44.95 9.87 39.97
C SER A 15 -46.01 10.58 39.13
N ILE A 16 -46.87 9.80 38.48
CA ILE A 16 -48.03 10.26 37.71
C ILE A 16 -49.24 9.49 38.23
N SER A 17 -50.27 10.20 38.70
CA SER A 17 -51.51 9.59 39.19
C SER A 17 -52.72 10.41 38.74
N GLY A 18 -53.48 9.88 37.77
CA GLY A 18 -54.58 10.62 37.17
C GLY A 18 -54.10 11.93 36.55
N SER A 19 -54.62 13.06 37.04
CA SER A 19 -54.26 14.41 36.62
C SER A 19 -53.15 15.05 37.48
N GLU A 20 -52.54 14.30 38.41
CA GLU A 20 -51.48 14.80 39.28
C GLU A 20 -50.11 14.27 38.85
N ILE A 21 -49.16 15.17 38.67
CA ILE A 21 -47.75 14.87 38.39
C ILE A 21 -46.93 15.34 39.58
N THR A 22 -46.31 14.40 40.30
CA THR A 22 -45.43 14.72 41.43
C THR A 22 -44.00 14.86 40.95
N LEU A 23 -43.33 15.96 41.30
CA LEU A 23 -41.97 16.27 40.91
C LEU A 23 -40.97 15.99 42.04
N THR A 24 -39.79 15.49 41.68
CA THR A 24 -38.72 15.30 42.68
C THR A 24 -38.22 16.64 43.23
N ALA A 25 -38.16 17.69 42.40
CA ALA A 25 -37.83 19.06 42.81
C ALA A 25 -38.42 20.07 41.81
N PRO A 26 -39.46 20.84 42.17
CA PRO A 26 -40.20 21.72 41.25
C PRO A 26 -39.52 23.07 40.90
N GLY A 27 -38.28 23.31 41.36
CA GLY A 27 -37.61 24.62 41.26
C GLY A 27 -37.68 25.41 42.58
N ARG A 28 -36.80 26.41 42.77
CA ARG A 28 -36.61 27.10 44.07
C ARG A 28 -37.48 28.36 44.28
N ASP A 29 -38.02 28.96 43.22
CA ASP A 29 -38.79 30.21 43.29
C ASP A 29 -39.84 30.33 42.17
N GLN A 30 -40.66 31.40 42.19
CA GLN A 30 -41.72 31.65 41.21
C GLN A 30 -41.21 31.96 39.79
N LEU A 31 -39.96 32.40 39.62
CA LEU A 31 -39.39 32.70 38.31
C LEU A 31 -38.88 31.42 37.63
N LEU A 32 -38.21 30.55 38.40
CA LEU A 32 -37.57 29.32 37.95
C LEU A 32 -38.38 28.06 38.29
N GLY A 33 -39.65 28.21 38.67
CA GLY A 33 -40.55 27.13 39.07
C GLY A 33 -41.77 27.00 38.18
N PHE A 34 -42.73 26.19 38.60
CA PHE A 34 -43.99 25.98 37.89
C PHE A 34 -45.11 26.78 38.55
N ALA A 35 -45.97 27.41 37.74
CA ALA A 35 -47.12 28.19 38.20
C ALA A 35 -48.42 27.71 37.55
N THR A 36 -49.54 28.01 38.21
CA THR A 36 -50.87 27.79 37.65
C THR A 36 -51.02 28.53 36.32
N GLY A 37 -51.48 27.81 35.29
CA GLY A 37 -51.68 28.34 33.95
C GLY A 37 -50.50 28.13 33.01
N ASP A 38 -49.34 27.70 33.50
CA ASP A 38 -48.18 27.38 32.68
C ASP A 38 -48.45 26.20 31.75
N TRP A 39 -47.79 26.20 30.59
CA TRP A 39 -47.75 25.07 29.68
C TRP A 39 -46.50 24.24 29.94
N ILE A 40 -46.68 22.92 30.04
CA ILE A 40 -45.59 21.97 30.23
C ILE A 40 -45.63 20.88 29.17
N GLU A 41 -44.46 20.39 28.80
CA GLU A 41 -44.30 19.13 28.07
C GLU A 41 -43.82 18.04 29.01
N VAL A 42 -44.51 16.90 29.01
CA VAL A 42 -44.05 15.66 29.66
C VAL A 42 -43.34 14.80 28.62
N THR A 43 -42.12 14.36 28.92
CA THR A 43 -41.33 13.47 28.05
C THR A 43 -40.39 12.59 28.87
N ASP A 44 -39.71 11.64 28.22
CA ASP A 44 -38.69 10.76 28.82
C ASP A 44 -37.59 10.42 27.79
N ASP A 45 -36.53 9.73 28.24
CA ASP A 45 -35.40 9.38 27.38
C ASP A 45 -35.81 8.44 26.23
N LEU A 46 -36.85 7.61 26.40
CA LEU A 46 -37.30 6.68 25.36
C LEU A 46 -37.96 7.43 24.20
N HIS A 47 -38.80 8.42 24.49
CA HIS A 47 -39.40 9.29 23.48
C HIS A 47 -38.33 10.10 22.74
N GLU A 48 -37.39 10.69 23.48
CA GLU A 48 -36.27 11.45 22.90
C GLU A 48 -35.44 10.56 21.96
N LEU A 49 -35.08 9.34 22.37
CA LEU A 49 -34.29 8.40 21.56
C LEU A 49 -35.05 7.84 20.34
N ARG A 50 -36.39 7.79 20.39
CA ARG A 50 -37.23 7.35 19.26
C ARG A 50 -37.66 8.49 18.35
N GLY A 51 -37.39 9.75 18.71
CA GLY A 51 -37.88 10.92 17.98
C GLY A 51 -39.40 11.09 18.08
N GLU A 52 -40.00 10.63 19.18
CA GLU A 52 -41.44 10.74 19.47
C GLU A 52 -41.71 12.01 20.29
N PRO A 53 -42.77 12.77 20.00
CA PRO A 53 -43.06 14.00 20.73
C PRO A 53 -43.55 13.69 22.16
N GLY A 54 -43.29 14.61 23.09
CA GLY A 54 -43.90 14.56 24.43
C GLY A 54 -45.35 15.05 24.45
N SER A 55 -45.99 14.96 25.60
CA SER A 55 -47.35 15.46 25.84
C SER A 55 -47.33 16.91 26.27
N LEU A 56 -47.95 17.80 25.49
CA LEU A 56 -48.12 19.20 25.84
C LEU A 56 -49.44 19.41 26.58
N ILE A 57 -49.39 19.95 27.80
CA ILE A 57 -50.57 20.14 28.66
C ILE A 57 -50.43 21.39 29.54
N ARG A 58 -51.56 21.90 30.03
CA ARG A 58 -51.59 23.07 30.91
C ARG A 58 -51.76 22.68 32.38
N ILE A 59 -51.10 23.42 33.27
CA ILE A 59 -51.23 23.29 34.72
C ILE A 59 -52.47 24.05 35.19
N ILE A 60 -53.32 23.40 35.98
CA ILE A 60 -54.50 24.01 36.62
C ILE A 60 -54.24 24.42 38.08
N GLU A 61 -53.34 23.72 38.77
CA GLU A 61 -52.99 24.01 40.16
C GLU A 61 -51.56 23.54 40.47
N VAL A 62 -50.86 24.28 41.33
CA VAL A 62 -49.54 23.89 41.86
C VAL A 62 -49.62 23.84 43.37
N ASN A 63 -49.35 22.66 43.95
CA ASN A 63 -49.27 22.46 45.40
C ASN A 63 -47.91 21.86 45.75
N ASP A 64 -46.97 22.72 46.13
CA ASP A 64 -45.56 22.38 46.38
C ASP A 64 -44.94 21.58 45.21
N ARG A 65 -44.86 20.26 45.34
CA ARG A 65 -44.27 19.35 44.34
C ARG A 65 -45.27 18.74 43.37
N VAL A 66 -46.56 18.94 43.61
CA VAL A 66 -47.63 18.30 42.86
C VAL A 66 -48.21 19.30 41.88
N LEU A 67 -48.12 18.97 40.59
CA LEU A 67 -48.75 19.71 39.50
C LEU A 67 -50.06 19.01 39.16
N THR A 68 -51.18 19.71 39.32
CA THR A 68 -52.46 19.25 38.79
C THR A 68 -52.61 19.81 37.38
N VAL A 69 -52.87 18.95 36.40
CA VAL A 69 -52.98 19.32 34.97
C VAL A 69 -54.40 19.14 34.43
N GLU A 70 -54.67 19.70 33.24
CA GLU A 70 -55.94 19.51 32.53
C GLU A 70 -56.22 18.02 32.24
N ALA A 71 -57.48 17.67 31.96
CA ALA A 71 -57.89 16.28 31.76
C ALA A 71 -57.46 15.69 30.40
N ALA A 72 -57.17 16.53 29.42
CA ALA A 72 -56.77 16.14 28.08
C ALA A 72 -55.50 16.88 27.68
N THR A 73 -54.58 16.16 27.03
CA THR A 73 -53.39 16.76 26.42
C THR A 73 -53.80 17.56 25.18
N LEU A 74 -53.10 18.67 24.94
CA LEU A 74 -53.28 19.45 23.71
C LEU A 74 -52.63 18.74 22.52
N ASP A 75 -51.47 18.14 22.75
CA ASP A 75 -50.70 17.39 21.77
C ASP A 75 -49.93 16.26 22.48
N GLY A 76 -49.60 15.19 21.76
CA GLY A 76 -48.95 13.99 22.29
C GLY A 76 -49.90 13.00 23.01
N PRO A 77 -49.36 11.86 23.47
CA PRO A 77 -50.14 10.77 24.06
C PRO A 77 -50.76 11.14 25.41
N ALA A 78 -51.54 10.25 26.01
CA ALA A 78 -52.09 10.47 27.34
C ALA A 78 -50.99 10.35 28.42
N ILE A 79 -50.97 11.28 29.38
CA ILE A 79 -49.98 11.29 30.45
C ILE A 79 -50.30 10.18 31.46
N THR A 80 -49.57 9.06 31.34
CA THR A 80 -49.70 7.91 32.23
C THR A 80 -48.33 7.36 32.59
N GLN A 81 -48.22 6.63 33.71
CA GLN A 81 -46.97 6.00 34.13
C GLN A 81 -46.49 4.89 33.18
N THR A 82 -47.41 4.32 32.38
CA THR A 82 -47.08 3.35 31.32
C THR A 82 -46.49 4.00 30.08
N GLU A 83 -46.95 5.21 29.77
CA GLU A 83 -46.44 6.00 28.63
C GLU A 83 -45.08 6.62 28.96
N TYR A 84 -45.00 7.33 30.10
CA TYR A 84 -43.80 8.03 30.54
C TYR A 84 -43.12 7.27 31.66
N GLN A 85 -42.02 6.59 31.34
CA GLN A 85 -41.38 5.66 32.26
C GLN A 85 -40.44 6.39 33.23
N LEU A 86 -40.71 6.29 34.53
CA LEU A 86 -39.88 6.90 35.58
C LEU A 86 -38.42 6.39 35.59
N GLY A 87 -38.22 5.13 35.17
CA GLY A 87 -36.91 4.51 35.00
C GLY A 87 -36.13 5.04 33.78
N ALA A 88 -36.80 5.69 32.84
CA ALA A 88 -36.22 6.36 31.67
C ALA A 88 -36.18 7.89 31.84
N ASN A 89 -36.02 8.37 33.09
CA ASN A 89 -35.89 9.80 33.41
C ASN A 89 -37.05 10.68 32.90
N ALA A 90 -38.29 10.25 33.11
CA ALA A 90 -39.47 11.07 32.87
C ALA A 90 -39.34 12.47 33.51
N LYS A 91 -39.65 13.52 32.74
CA LYS A 91 -39.45 14.92 33.10
C LYS A 91 -40.57 15.79 32.55
N VAL A 92 -40.83 16.90 33.24
CA VAL A 92 -41.65 18.01 32.74
C VAL A 92 -40.75 19.18 32.37
N ARG A 93 -41.10 19.89 31.30
CA ARG A 93 -40.41 21.12 30.87
C ARG A 93 -41.43 22.22 30.63
N ARG A 94 -41.19 23.42 31.17
CA ARG A 94 -42.04 24.61 31.02
C ARG A 94 -41.84 25.28 29.66
N TRP A 95 -42.92 25.84 29.13
CA TRP A 95 -42.96 26.66 27.92
C TRP A 95 -43.76 27.94 28.17
N GLU A 96 -43.24 29.08 27.74
CA GLU A 96 -43.93 30.38 27.84
C GLU A 96 -44.99 30.59 26.74
N SER A 97 -44.92 29.80 25.66
CA SER A 97 -45.95 29.84 24.62
C SER A 97 -47.32 29.41 25.15
N ALA A 98 -48.40 30.10 24.75
CA ALA A 98 -49.78 29.73 25.06
C ALA A 98 -50.22 28.47 24.28
N GLY A 99 -49.69 27.31 24.69
CA GLY A 99 -49.91 26.01 24.05
C GLY A 99 -49.15 25.82 22.75
N ALA A 100 -49.60 24.83 21.97
CA ALA A 100 -49.07 24.55 20.65
C ALA A 100 -49.35 25.73 19.72
N GLN A 101 -48.29 26.33 19.20
CA GLN A 101 -48.39 27.44 18.25
C GLN A 101 -48.60 26.87 16.86
N VAL A 102 -49.71 27.26 16.21
CA VAL A 102 -50.01 26.83 14.85
C VAL A 102 -49.25 27.75 13.89
N VAL A 103 -48.23 27.22 13.24
CA VAL A 103 -47.52 27.92 12.15
C VAL A 103 -48.33 27.74 10.87
N ARG A 104 -48.84 28.85 10.31
CA ARG A 104 -49.57 28.86 9.04
C ARG A 104 -48.68 29.46 7.96
N LEU A 105 -48.32 28.67 6.96
CA LEU A 105 -47.70 29.15 5.74
C LEU A 105 -48.81 29.34 4.72
N ASN A 106 -49.36 30.55 4.62
CA ASN A 106 -50.31 30.86 3.55
C ASN A 106 -49.53 30.95 2.25
N VAL A 107 -49.63 29.93 1.41
CA VAL A 107 -49.03 29.90 0.07
C VAL A 107 -50.12 30.10 -0.99
N ASP A 108 -49.82 30.85 -2.05
CA ASP A 108 -50.72 31.01 -3.20
C ASP A 108 -50.81 29.71 -4.00
N GLY A 109 -51.64 29.69 -5.04
CA GLY A 109 -51.78 28.54 -5.94
C GLY A 109 -50.49 28.13 -6.67
N ASN A 110 -49.40 28.89 -6.53
CA ASN A 110 -48.08 28.61 -7.09
C ASN A 110 -47.03 28.26 -6.02
N GLY A 111 -47.42 28.13 -4.75
CA GLY A 111 -46.49 27.82 -3.65
C GLY A 111 -45.74 29.02 -3.07
N VAL A 112 -46.12 30.25 -3.41
CA VAL A 112 -45.49 31.50 -2.94
C VAL A 112 -46.21 32.00 -1.69
N VAL A 113 -45.48 32.31 -0.62
CA VAL A 113 -46.04 32.77 0.66
C VAL A 113 -46.73 34.15 0.50
N VAL A 114 -48.03 34.26 0.86
CA VAL A 114 -48.94 35.41 0.59
C VAL A 114 -49.26 36.26 1.83
N GLU A 115 -49.09 35.71 3.03
CA GLU A 115 -49.00 36.49 4.28
C GLU A 115 -47.56 36.46 4.77
N ASP A 116 -47.10 37.48 5.48
CA ASP A 116 -45.70 37.58 5.91
C ASP A 116 -45.23 36.43 6.82
N GLY A 117 -46.15 35.60 7.35
CA GLY A 117 -45.89 34.30 7.96
C GLY A 117 -45.23 34.39 9.34
N TYR A 118 -45.17 35.59 9.91
CA TYR A 118 -44.52 35.84 11.19
C TYR A 118 -45.41 35.41 12.36
N LEU A 119 -44.91 34.49 13.18
CA LEU A 119 -45.46 34.11 14.46
C LEU A 119 -44.96 35.08 15.54
N PRO A 120 -45.83 35.87 16.18
CA PRO A 120 -45.43 36.70 17.32
C PRO A 120 -45.06 35.81 18.51
N LEU A 121 -43.94 36.15 19.16
CA LEU A 121 -43.51 35.53 20.42
C LEU A 121 -43.88 36.46 21.58
N GLU A 122 -43.01 37.40 21.90
CA GLU A 122 -43.14 38.36 23.01
C GLU A 122 -42.34 39.63 22.72
N ASP A 123 -42.65 40.74 23.39
CA ASP A 123 -41.85 41.99 23.36
C ASP A 123 -41.47 42.50 21.95
N GLY A 124 -42.34 42.24 20.96
CA GLY A 124 -42.13 42.62 19.56
C GLY A 124 -41.25 41.65 18.75
N VAL A 125 -40.74 40.58 19.36
CA VAL A 125 -40.01 39.52 18.68
C VAL A 125 -40.99 38.63 17.91
N GLN A 126 -40.65 38.34 16.65
CA GLN A 126 -41.42 37.47 15.78
C GLN A 126 -40.47 36.49 15.08
N VAL A 127 -40.97 35.30 14.77
CA VAL A 127 -40.22 34.29 14.00
C VAL A 127 -41.05 33.86 12.81
N ARG A 128 -40.39 33.52 11.71
CA ARG A 128 -41.03 32.98 10.52
C ARG A 128 -40.37 31.67 10.14
N PHE A 129 -41.18 30.69 9.78
CA PHE A 129 -40.71 29.44 9.21
C PHE A 129 -40.90 29.46 7.70
N GLU A 130 -40.06 28.72 6.98
CA GLU A 130 -40.21 28.50 5.54
C GLU A 130 -40.74 27.09 5.28
N THR A 131 -41.13 26.79 4.05
CA THR A 131 -41.55 25.44 3.67
C THR A 131 -40.37 24.47 3.82
N GLY A 132 -40.54 23.38 4.57
CA GLY A 132 -39.46 22.43 4.84
C GLY A 132 -39.95 21.17 5.54
N THR A 133 -39.01 20.28 5.89
CA THR A 133 -39.28 19.11 6.73
C THR A 133 -38.91 19.42 8.16
N PHE A 134 -39.90 19.43 9.05
CA PHE A 134 -39.73 19.64 10.48
C PHE A 134 -39.92 18.31 11.20
N ARG A 135 -38.99 17.97 12.08
CA ARG A 135 -38.99 16.73 12.87
C ARG A 135 -39.16 17.04 14.35
N THR A 136 -39.69 16.08 15.10
CA THR A 136 -39.66 16.13 16.55
C THR A 136 -38.22 16.29 17.03
N GLY A 137 -38.01 17.24 17.95
CA GLY A 137 -36.69 17.54 18.48
C GLY A 137 -35.93 18.63 17.71
N ASP A 138 -36.41 19.08 16.55
CA ASP A 138 -35.89 20.28 15.91
C ASP A 138 -36.14 21.51 16.81
N TYR A 139 -35.09 22.27 17.11
CA TYR A 139 -35.20 23.48 17.91
C TYR A 139 -34.26 24.58 17.39
N TRP A 140 -34.48 25.81 17.83
CA TRP A 140 -33.61 26.94 17.54
C TRP A 140 -33.39 27.72 18.82
N VAL A 141 -32.16 28.19 19.03
CA VAL A 141 -31.80 29.03 20.18
C VAL A 141 -31.13 30.28 19.63
N ILE A 142 -31.82 31.42 19.75
CA ILE A 142 -31.31 32.71 19.28
C ILE A 142 -31.16 33.64 20.49
N PRO A 143 -29.96 34.17 20.76
CA PRO A 143 -29.77 35.12 21.85
C PRO A 143 -30.53 36.43 21.60
N ALA A 144 -31.18 36.95 22.64
CA ALA A 144 -31.69 38.32 22.67
C ALA A 144 -30.87 39.13 23.69
N ARG A 145 -30.32 40.28 23.28
CA ARG A 145 -29.51 41.13 24.16
C ARG A 145 -30.28 42.36 24.61
N THR A 146 -30.17 42.66 25.91
CA THR A 146 -30.68 43.90 26.50
C THR A 146 -29.91 45.12 26.00
N GLU A 147 -28.60 44.99 25.85
CA GLU A 147 -27.76 46.01 25.22
C GLU A 147 -28.10 46.11 23.73
N GLY A 148 -28.76 47.20 23.35
CA GLY A 148 -29.21 47.46 21.98
C GLY A 148 -30.63 46.99 21.64
N ALA A 149 -31.35 46.36 22.60
CA ALA A 149 -32.72 45.86 22.41
C ALA A 149 -32.90 45.06 21.10
N THR A 150 -31.97 44.13 20.84
CA THR A 150 -31.87 43.43 19.57
C THR A 150 -31.80 41.92 19.75
N VAL A 151 -32.27 41.19 18.74
CA VAL A 151 -32.11 39.75 18.60
C VAL A 151 -30.86 39.49 17.76
N GLU A 152 -29.95 38.66 18.25
CA GLU A 152 -28.73 38.30 17.52
C GLU A 152 -29.05 37.28 16.40
N TRP A 153 -29.61 37.79 15.31
CA TRP A 153 -29.99 36.98 14.17
C TRP A 153 -28.94 37.08 13.04
N PRO A 154 -28.45 35.96 12.49
CA PRO A 154 -27.53 35.98 11.34
C PRO A 154 -28.18 36.64 10.12
N ALA A 155 -27.48 37.54 9.44
CA ALA A 155 -28.02 38.25 8.28
C ALA A 155 -27.51 37.66 6.95
N ASP A 156 -28.39 37.60 5.95
CA ASP A 156 -28.05 37.46 4.54
C ASP A 156 -28.28 38.80 3.84
N GLY A 157 -27.19 39.56 3.66
CA GLY A 157 -27.26 40.95 3.21
C GLY A 157 -27.97 41.85 4.23
N THR A 158 -29.13 42.40 3.86
CA THR A 158 -29.95 43.27 4.72
C THR A 158 -31.13 42.55 5.36
N GLN A 159 -31.30 41.26 5.11
CA GLN A 159 -32.42 40.46 5.60
C GLN A 159 -31.94 39.42 6.63
N PRO A 160 -32.78 39.06 7.62
CA PRO A 160 -32.51 37.90 8.48
C PRO A 160 -32.38 36.62 7.64
N ALA A 161 -31.31 35.84 7.87
CA ALA A 161 -31.08 34.57 7.18
C ALA A 161 -31.94 33.44 7.76
N ALA A 162 -32.37 32.50 6.92
CA ALA A 162 -32.99 31.26 7.39
C ALA A 162 -31.94 30.36 8.08
N LEU A 163 -32.31 29.73 9.21
CA LEU A 163 -31.43 28.85 9.98
C LEU A 163 -31.96 27.42 9.98
N ALA A 164 -31.06 26.46 9.76
CA ALA A 164 -31.33 25.05 10.03
C ALA A 164 -31.58 24.83 11.54
N PRO A 165 -32.37 23.81 11.94
CA PRO A 165 -32.55 23.51 13.35
C PRO A 165 -31.21 23.21 14.03
N HIS A 166 -31.07 23.71 15.25
CA HIS A 166 -30.00 23.35 16.15
C HIS A 166 -30.30 21.95 16.71
N GLY A 167 -29.30 21.07 16.80
CA GLY A 167 -29.50 19.74 17.38
C GLY A 167 -28.57 18.66 16.84
N ILE A 168 -28.82 17.43 17.28
CA ILE A 168 -28.09 16.24 16.83
C ILE A 168 -28.69 15.77 15.51
N GLU A 169 -27.90 15.82 14.44
CA GLU A 169 -28.26 15.17 13.19
C GLU A 169 -28.12 13.64 13.35
N HIS A 170 -29.23 12.92 13.14
CA HIS A 170 -29.23 11.47 13.20
C HIS A 170 -28.86 10.88 11.84
N HIS A 171 -27.74 10.16 11.79
CA HIS A 171 -27.35 9.34 10.64
C HIS A 171 -27.62 7.86 10.94
N TYR A 172 -28.20 7.16 9.96
CA TYR A 172 -28.52 5.74 10.08
C TYR A 172 -27.56 4.92 9.22
N CYS A 173 -27.01 3.84 9.79
CA CYS A 173 -26.18 2.87 9.08
C CYS A 173 -26.69 1.46 9.33
N ARG A 174 -26.57 0.58 8.33
CA ARG A 174 -26.87 -0.85 8.52
C ARG A 174 -25.76 -1.46 9.36
N VAL A 175 -26.08 -1.91 10.57
CA VAL A 175 -25.12 -2.57 11.46
C VAL A 175 -25.08 -4.09 11.29
N GLY A 176 -26.09 -4.67 10.65
CA GLY A 176 -26.08 -6.08 10.27
C GLY A 176 -27.29 -6.49 9.45
N LEU A 177 -27.18 -7.61 8.77
CA LEU A 177 -28.27 -8.25 8.04
C LEU A 177 -28.60 -9.58 8.72
N ILE A 178 -29.85 -9.71 9.14
CA ILE A 178 -30.36 -10.96 9.72
C ILE A 178 -31.28 -11.65 8.72
N SER A 179 -31.07 -12.94 8.51
CA SER A 179 -32.00 -13.80 7.76
C SER A 179 -32.86 -14.60 8.73
N PHE A 180 -34.18 -14.47 8.63
CA PHE A 180 -35.14 -15.17 9.48
C PHE A 180 -36.22 -15.85 8.63
N THR A 181 -36.36 -17.16 8.79
CA THR A 181 -37.43 -17.95 8.16
C THR A 181 -38.36 -18.54 9.22
N ARG A 182 -37.84 -19.43 10.07
CA ARG A 182 -38.48 -19.93 11.31
C ARG A 182 -37.54 -19.93 12.52
N ALA A 183 -36.26 -19.68 12.27
CA ALA A 183 -35.19 -19.45 13.23
C ALA A 183 -34.23 -18.44 12.61
N LEU A 184 -33.41 -17.79 13.44
CA LEU A 184 -32.36 -16.88 12.97
C LEU A 184 -31.25 -17.73 12.33
N THR A 185 -31.03 -17.60 11.02
CA THR A 185 -30.13 -18.50 10.27
C THR A 185 -28.80 -17.87 9.87
N ARG A 186 -28.71 -16.54 9.77
CA ARG A 186 -27.49 -15.84 9.37
C ARG A 186 -27.49 -14.42 9.92
N ILE A 187 -26.34 -14.00 10.45
CA ILE A 187 -26.05 -12.63 10.87
C ILE A 187 -24.82 -12.20 10.07
N ASP A 188 -24.99 -11.30 9.11
CA ASP A 188 -23.87 -10.64 8.46
C ASP A 188 -23.58 -9.32 9.17
N ASP A 189 -22.34 -9.11 9.60
CA ASP A 189 -21.90 -7.84 10.15
C ASP A 189 -21.72 -6.82 9.02
N CYS A 190 -22.42 -5.69 9.11
CA CYS A 190 -22.33 -4.61 8.12
C CYS A 190 -21.59 -3.39 8.68
N ARG A 191 -21.04 -3.47 9.90
CA ARG A 191 -20.31 -2.37 10.51
C ARG A 191 -18.99 -2.16 9.76
N CYS A 192 -18.71 -0.91 9.42
CA CYS A 192 -17.36 -0.48 9.05
C CYS A 192 -16.50 -0.41 10.33
N LEU A 193 -15.97 -1.56 10.76
CA LEU A 193 -15.15 -1.64 11.96
C LEU A 193 -13.78 -1.01 11.68
N PHE A 194 -13.46 0.01 12.46
CA PHE A 194 -12.11 0.57 12.51
C PHE A 194 -11.22 -0.38 13.31
N GLN A 195 -10.19 -0.94 12.66
CA GLN A 195 -9.15 -1.72 13.34
C GLN A 195 -8.38 -0.79 14.29
N PRO A 196 -7.98 -1.24 15.50
CA PRO A 196 -7.21 -0.41 16.42
C PRO A 196 -5.95 0.13 15.74
N LEU A 197 -5.61 1.40 15.98
CA LEU A 197 -4.37 2.04 15.46
C LEU A 197 -3.07 1.35 15.90
N CYS A 198 -3.16 0.40 16.85
CA CYS A 198 -2.07 -0.39 17.39
C CYS A 198 -2.12 -1.87 16.95
N ALA A 199 -3.00 -2.24 16.02
CA ALA A 199 -2.97 -3.57 15.42
C ALA A 199 -1.60 -3.78 14.76
N CYS A 200 -0.95 -4.90 15.13
CA CYS A 200 0.40 -5.21 14.68
C CYS A 200 0.34 -5.86 13.29
N GLY A 201 0.79 -5.17 12.25
CA GLY A 201 0.82 -5.71 10.90
C GLY A 201 1.89 -6.79 10.73
N ILE A 202 1.72 -7.67 9.73
CA ILE A 202 2.73 -8.63 9.30
C ILE A 202 3.87 -7.84 8.66
N ARG A 203 5.13 -8.08 9.05
CA ARG A 203 6.27 -7.38 8.43
C ARG A 203 7.15 -8.31 7.61
N VAL A 204 7.64 -7.82 6.48
CA VAL A 204 8.64 -8.50 5.65
C VAL A 204 10.02 -8.35 6.29
N ARG A 205 10.65 -9.47 6.61
CA ARG A 205 12.01 -9.58 7.17
C ARG A 205 13.08 -9.61 6.08
N GLY A 206 12.76 -10.17 4.92
CA GLY A 206 13.70 -10.25 3.83
C GLY A 206 13.12 -10.89 2.59
N VAL A 207 13.82 -10.70 1.49
CA VAL A 207 13.54 -11.34 0.21
C VAL A 207 14.81 -12.06 -0.22
N THR A 208 14.69 -13.31 -0.64
CA THR A 208 15.81 -14.15 -1.06
C THR A 208 15.49 -14.93 -2.33
N LEU A 209 16.52 -15.39 -3.05
CA LEU A 209 16.34 -16.39 -4.10
C LEU A 209 16.04 -17.76 -3.49
N GLY A 210 15.17 -18.52 -4.16
CA GLY A 210 14.96 -19.93 -3.89
C GLY A 210 16.26 -20.71 -3.96
N VAL A 211 16.45 -21.62 -3.01
CA VAL A 211 17.68 -22.42 -2.91
C VAL A 211 17.52 -23.69 -3.73
N SER A 212 18.52 -24.01 -4.55
CA SER A 212 18.63 -25.33 -5.18
C SER A 212 19.16 -26.32 -4.15
N THR A 213 18.49 -27.48 -4.02
CA THR A 213 19.03 -28.63 -3.29
C THR A 213 20.12 -29.31 -4.13
N ASP A 214 21.33 -28.75 -4.12
CA ASP A 214 22.51 -29.51 -4.51
C ASP A 214 23.10 -30.14 -3.25
N GLN A 215 22.89 -31.46 -3.09
CA GLN A 215 23.27 -32.22 -1.89
C GLN A 215 24.79 -32.36 -1.69
N THR A 216 25.61 -31.73 -2.54
CA THR A 216 27.06 -31.98 -2.60
C THR A 216 27.92 -30.90 -1.95
N ALA A 217 27.34 -29.79 -1.49
CA ALA A 217 28.05 -28.74 -0.75
C ALA A 217 27.18 -28.26 0.41
N GLY A 218 27.36 -28.86 1.59
CA GLY A 218 26.58 -28.63 2.81
C GLY A 218 26.66 -27.22 3.42
N ARG A 219 26.34 -26.17 2.64
CA ARG A 219 26.05 -24.83 3.12
C ARG A 219 25.16 -24.09 2.11
N LEU A 220 23.86 -24.09 2.38
CA LEU A 220 22.85 -23.32 1.65
C LEU A 220 22.99 -21.84 2.03
N THR A 221 23.55 -21.01 1.16
CA THR A 221 23.46 -19.55 1.33
C THR A 221 22.28 -19.04 0.52
N ALA A 222 21.20 -18.68 1.21
CA ALA A 222 20.12 -17.90 0.61
C ALA A 222 20.70 -16.57 0.10
N VAL A 223 20.48 -16.28 -1.17
CA VAL A 223 20.94 -15.03 -1.80
C VAL A 223 19.92 -13.95 -1.49
N ALA A 224 20.28 -12.98 -0.65
CA ALA A 224 19.42 -11.84 -0.34
C ALA A 224 19.20 -10.97 -1.57
N LEU A 225 17.93 -10.74 -1.90
CA LEU A 225 17.48 -9.87 -2.98
C LEU A 225 17.32 -8.45 -2.45
N ARG A 226 18.39 -7.66 -2.53
CA ARG A 226 18.34 -6.23 -2.19
C ARG A 226 17.96 -5.41 -3.42
N ASN A 227 17.48 -4.20 -3.19
CA ASN A 227 17.32 -3.23 -4.27
C ASN A 227 18.62 -3.04 -5.05
N ASP A 228 18.47 -2.89 -6.36
CA ASP A 228 19.55 -2.74 -7.34
C ASP A 228 20.45 -3.99 -7.53
N THR A 229 20.10 -5.13 -6.92
CA THR A 229 20.84 -6.38 -7.14
C THR A 229 20.64 -6.87 -8.58
N GLU A 230 21.73 -7.16 -9.29
CA GLU A 230 21.69 -7.87 -10.57
C GLU A 230 21.74 -9.38 -10.34
N ILE A 231 20.74 -10.10 -10.85
CA ILE A 231 20.65 -11.56 -10.85
C ILE A 231 20.44 -12.08 -12.27
N THR A 232 20.89 -13.31 -12.52
CA THR A 232 20.78 -13.96 -13.83
C THR A 232 19.47 -14.73 -13.98
N LEU A 233 19.03 -15.00 -15.22
CA LEU A 233 17.79 -15.75 -15.46
C LEU A 233 17.81 -17.18 -14.88
N ASN A 234 18.97 -17.86 -14.80
CA ASN A 234 19.10 -19.15 -14.12
C ASN A 234 18.94 -19.02 -12.60
N GLN A 235 19.38 -17.92 -12.00
CA GLN A 235 19.15 -17.63 -10.59
C GLN A 235 17.67 -17.31 -10.33
N PHE A 236 17.07 -16.45 -11.17
CA PHE A 236 15.65 -16.09 -11.08
C PHE A 236 14.72 -17.30 -11.26
N ALA A 237 15.07 -18.24 -12.14
CA ALA A 237 14.32 -19.48 -12.35
C ALA A 237 14.24 -20.38 -11.10
N ARG A 238 15.08 -20.17 -10.08
CA ARG A 238 15.00 -20.88 -8.79
C ARG A 238 13.85 -20.40 -7.91
N GLY A 239 13.22 -19.28 -8.29
CA GLY A 239 12.15 -18.63 -7.54
C GLY A 239 12.65 -17.58 -6.55
N VAL A 240 11.70 -16.90 -5.94
CA VAL A 240 11.86 -15.85 -4.94
C VAL A 240 11.08 -16.28 -3.69
N VAL A 241 11.69 -16.05 -2.54
CA VAL A 241 11.11 -16.36 -1.23
C VAL A 241 11.09 -15.08 -0.40
N VAL A 242 9.91 -14.70 0.06
CA VAL A 242 9.69 -13.59 0.98
C VAL A 242 9.51 -14.18 2.38
N GLU A 243 10.28 -13.68 3.32
CA GLU A 243 10.23 -14.07 4.73
C GLU A 243 9.48 -13.00 5.52
N CYS A 244 8.46 -13.41 6.26
CA CYS A 244 7.63 -12.55 7.10
C CYS A 244 7.89 -12.82 8.59
N ASP A 245 7.45 -11.93 9.47
CA ASP A 245 7.64 -12.08 10.92
C ASP A 245 6.61 -12.97 11.63
N ARG A 246 5.64 -13.52 10.88
CA ARG A 246 4.61 -14.46 11.36
C ARG A 246 3.98 -15.24 10.21
N ASP A 247 3.18 -16.24 10.57
CA ASP A 247 2.49 -17.11 9.62
C ASP A 247 1.45 -16.36 8.79
N ILE A 248 1.39 -16.70 7.50
CA ILE A 248 0.52 -16.10 6.50
C ILE A 248 -0.65 -17.03 6.21
N ASP A 249 -1.85 -16.48 6.07
CA ASP A 249 -3.01 -17.22 5.59
C ASP A 249 -2.82 -17.56 4.09
N PRO A 250 -2.68 -18.86 3.74
CA PRO A 250 -2.43 -19.27 2.36
C PRO A 250 -3.54 -18.87 1.38
N GLU A 251 -4.79 -18.72 1.83
CA GLU A 251 -5.92 -18.35 0.97
C GLU A 251 -5.82 -16.89 0.48
N THR A 252 -5.06 -16.06 1.19
CA THR A 252 -4.86 -14.64 0.85
C THR A 252 -3.73 -14.39 -0.15
N VAL A 253 -2.95 -15.43 -0.48
CA VAL A 253 -1.80 -15.33 -1.39
C VAL A 253 -2.15 -15.94 -2.75
N SER A 254 -2.19 -15.07 -3.78
CA SER A 254 -2.51 -15.44 -5.16
C SER A 254 -1.73 -14.57 -6.14
N ARG A 255 -1.85 -14.86 -7.45
CA ARG A 255 -1.25 -14.02 -8.51
C ARG A 255 -1.73 -12.56 -8.49
N ALA A 256 -2.84 -12.25 -7.81
CA ALA A 256 -3.35 -10.89 -7.69
C ALA A 256 -2.76 -10.13 -6.48
N THR A 257 -2.30 -10.87 -5.45
CA THR A 257 -1.79 -10.30 -4.21
C THR A 257 -0.26 -10.41 -4.07
N CYS A 258 0.38 -11.32 -4.79
CA CYS A 258 1.83 -11.44 -4.88
C CYS A 258 2.25 -11.68 -6.34
N PHE A 259 2.95 -10.72 -6.93
CA PHE A 259 3.35 -10.78 -8.33
C PHE A 259 4.65 -10.05 -8.62
N ILE A 260 5.32 -10.44 -9.71
CA ILE A 260 6.50 -9.77 -10.22
C ILE A 260 6.16 -9.13 -11.56
N THR A 261 6.54 -7.87 -11.73
CA THR A 261 6.49 -7.16 -13.01
C THR A 261 7.89 -6.96 -13.57
N VAL A 262 8.01 -6.88 -14.89
CA VAL A 262 9.26 -6.55 -15.57
C VAL A 262 9.05 -5.40 -16.55
N GLU A 263 10.03 -4.52 -16.65
CA GLU A 263 10.12 -3.50 -17.69
C GLU A 263 10.72 -4.10 -18.97
N ALA A 264 9.85 -4.65 -19.82
CA ALA A 264 10.27 -5.22 -21.09
C ALA A 264 10.59 -4.11 -22.11
N PRO A 265 11.78 -4.13 -22.73
CA PRO A 265 12.18 -3.10 -23.68
C PRO A 265 11.35 -3.16 -24.97
N MET A 266 10.83 -2.01 -25.39
CA MET A 266 10.11 -1.86 -26.64
C MET A 266 11.04 -1.33 -27.73
N VAL A 267 11.17 -2.10 -28.81
CA VAL A 267 11.97 -1.74 -30.01
C VAL A 267 11.03 -1.45 -31.17
N MET A 268 11.37 -0.45 -32.01
CA MET A 268 10.56 -0.13 -33.17
C MET A 268 10.70 -1.24 -34.24
N PRO A 269 9.60 -1.84 -34.71
CA PRO A 269 9.66 -2.87 -35.75
C PRO A 269 10.09 -2.30 -37.10
N GLY A 270 10.81 -3.11 -37.90
CA GLY A 270 11.18 -2.76 -39.28
C GLY A 270 12.33 -1.76 -39.43
N GLN A 271 13.09 -1.48 -38.37
CA GLN A 271 14.30 -0.66 -38.47
C GLN A 271 15.50 -1.54 -38.85
N GLU A 272 16.20 -1.15 -39.92
CA GLU A 272 17.47 -1.75 -40.36
C GLU A 272 18.67 -0.86 -40.01
N GLY A 273 19.87 -1.43 -40.02
CA GLY A 273 21.10 -0.68 -39.79
C GLY A 273 21.27 -0.22 -38.33
N PRO A 274 21.93 0.93 -38.06
CA PRO A 274 22.32 1.34 -36.71
C PRO A 274 21.14 1.71 -35.79
N ALA A 275 19.92 1.78 -36.33
CA ALA A 275 18.70 2.00 -35.57
C ALA A 275 17.99 0.70 -35.14
N ALA A 276 18.40 -0.45 -35.68
CA ALA A 276 17.83 -1.75 -35.35
C ALA A 276 18.02 -2.07 -33.86
N GLY A 277 16.94 -2.49 -33.19
CA GLY A 277 16.97 -2.85 -31.77
C GLY A 277 17.06 -1.68 -30.79
N ARG A 278 16.95 -0.42 -31.25
CA ARG A 278 16.91 0.75 -30.36
C ARG A 278 15.62 0.76 -29.54
N ILE A 279 15.79 1.00 -28.24
CA ILE A 279 14.70 1.06 -27.26
C ILE A 279 14.08 2.46 -27.29
N PHE A 280 12.76 2.54 -27.46
CA PHE A 280 12.02 3.81 -27.40
C PHE A 280 11.13 3.93 -26.15
N GLY A 281 10.96 2.84 -25.40
CA GLY A 281 10.18 2.80 -24.17
C GLY A 281 10.22 1.42 -23.52
N TYR A 282 9.53 1.29 -22.40
CA TYR A 282 9.41 0.04 -21.65
C TYR A 282 7.93 -0.28 -21.42
N GLN A 283 7.57 -1.55 -21.59
CA GLN A 283 6.25 -2.07 -21.26
C GLN A 283 6.33 -2.85 -19.94
N ASN A 284 5.49 -2.49 -18.98
CA ASN A 284 5.34 -3.29 -17.76
C ASN A 284 4.55 -4.56 -18.07
N ILE A 285 5.19 -5.71 -17.88
CA ILE A 285 4.58 -7.03 -18.05
C ILE A 285 4.52 -7.71 -16.69
N VAL A 286 3.31 -8.09 -16.24
CA VAL A 286 3.14 -8.98 -15.08
C VAL A 286 3.55 -10.38 -15.51
N LEU A 287 4.52 -10.96 -14.81
CA LEU A 287 5.07 -12.27 -15.16
C LEU A 287 4.10 -13.39 -14.79
N ASN A 288 3.94 -14.38 -15.68
CA ASN A 288 3.14 -15.56 -15.38
C ASN A 288 3.91 -16.50 -14.43
N PRO A 289 3.38 -16.79 -13.23
CA PRO A 289 4.04 -17.66 -12.28
C PRO A 289 3.66 -19.14 -12.47
N ALA A 290 4.61 -20.04 -12.21
CA ALA A 290 4.32 -21.45 -11.95
C ALA A 290 3.96 -21.70 -10.48
N ILE A 291 4.48 -20.88 -9.57
CA ILE A 291 4.23 -20.99 -8.12
C ILE A 291 3.91 -19.59 -7.57
N VAL A 292 2.79 -19.46 -6.87
CA VAL A 292 2.50 -18.37 -5.92
C VAL A 292 1.73 -18.98 -4.76
N ARG A 293 2.35 -19.07 -3.58
CA ARG A 293 1.70 -19.64 -2.37
C ARG A 293 2.39 -19.17 -1.10
N ALA A 294 1.71 -19.30 0.04
CA ALA A 294 2.33 -19.18 1.35
C ALA A 294 2.45 -20.54 2.06
N GLU A 295 3.48 -20.67 2.89
CA GLU A 295 3.68 -21.79 3.81
C GLU A 295 4.35 -21.28 5.09
N GLY A 296 3.62 -21.32 6.21
CA GLY A 296 4.02 -20.66 7.46
C GLY A 296 4.30 -19.17 7.24
N ALA A 297 5.42 -18.68 7.76
CA ALA A 297 5.85 -17.29 7.62
C ALA A 297 6.54 -16.96 6.27
N ARG A 298 6.40 -17.80 5.23
CA ARG A 298 7.08 -17.62 3.95
C ARG A 298 6.11 -17.56 2.77
N ILE A 299 6.36 -16.65 1.83
CA ILE A 299 5.66 -16.55 0.55
C ILE A 299 6.63 -16.94 -0.56
N PHE A 300 6.21 -17.88 -1.40
CA PHE A 300 6.99 -18.41 -2.51
C PHE A 300 6.42 -17.92 -3.83
N TRP A 301 7.29 -17.40 -4.69
CA TRP A 301 6.96 -17.00 -6.06
C TRP A 301 7.97 -17.60 -7.03
N ALA A 302 7.54 -18.30 -8.08
CA ALA A 302 8.43 -18.80 -9.11
C ALA A 302 7.83 -18.58 -10.51
N ALA A 303 8.65 -18.08 -11.43
CA ALA A 303 8.24 -17.85 -12.81
C ALA A 303 7.95 -19.17 -13.53
N ASP A 304 6.96 -19.15 -14.42
CA ASP A 304 6.76 -20.25 -15.36
C ASP A 304 7.99 -20.39 -16.31
N PRO A 305 8.43 -21.62 -16.63
CA PRO A 305 9.58 -21.83 -17.52
C PRO A 305 9.48 -21.13 -18.87
N PHE A 306 8.27 -21.04 -19.46
CA PHE A 306 8.05 -20.32 -20.70
C PHE A 306 8.24 -18.80 -20.53
N THR A 307 7.84 -18.26 -19.37
CA THR A 307 8.10 -16.87 -19.01
C THR A 307 9.60 -16.58 -18.98
N VAL A 308 10.41 -17.44 -18.34
CA VAL A 308 11.87 -17.26 -18.30
C VAL A 308 12.48 -17.28 -19.71
N LEU A 309 12.01 -18.16 -20.60
CA LEU A 309 12.44 -18.19 -21.99
C LEU A 309 12.06 -16.91 -22.75
N ALA A 310 10.86 -16.38 -22.54
CA ALA A 310 10.42 -15.12 -23.15
C ALA A 310 11.28 -13.93 -22.69
N LEU A 311 11.65 -13.87 -21.41
CA LEU A 311 12.57 -12.87 -20.86
C LEU A 311 13.95 -12.96 -21.51
N SER A 312 14.46 -14.19 -21.71
CA SER A 312 15.73 -14.39 -22.39
C SER A 312 15.72 -13.86 -23.83
N ARG A 313 14.61 -14.09 -24.57
CA ARG A 313 14.44 -13.54 -25.92
C ARG A 313 14.36 -12.02 -25.93
N ALA A 314 13.63 -11.41 -24.99
CA ALA A 314 13.53 -9.95 -24.89
C ALA A 314 14.90 -9.28 -24.65
N LEU A 315 15.75 -9.89 -23.83
CA LEU A 315 17.12 -9.42 -23.60
C LEU A 315 18.04 -9.56 -24.83
N GLN A 316 17.76 -10.50 -25.74
CA GLN A 316 18.54 -10.68 -26.97
C GLN A 316 18.17 -9.68 -28.06
N THR A 317 16.91 -9.24 -28.12
CA THR A 317 16.42 -8.35 -29.18
C THR A 317 16.66 -6.87 -28.92
N ALA A 318 16.82 -6.46 -27.66
CA ALA A 318 17.02 -5.08 -27.27
C ALA A 318 18.51 -4.69 -27.31
N ALA A 319 18.90 -3.92 -28.33
CA ALA A 319 20.28 -3.50 -28.52
C ALA A 319 20.75 -2.63 -27.34
N GLY A 320 21.84 -3.04 -26.70
CA GLY A 320 22.44 -2.30 -25.58
C GLY A 320 21.84 -2.59 -24.20
N GLN A 321 20.67 -3.26 -24.11
CA GLN A 321 20.12 -3.68 -22.82
C GLN A 321 20.98 -4.80 -22.23
N ARG A 322 21.34 -4.68 -20.95
CA ARG A 322 22.13 -5.70 -20.22
C ARG A 322 21.31 -6.49 -19.21
N ALA A 323 20.29 -5.84 -18.66
CA ALA A 323 19.34 -6.42 -17.73
C ALA A 323 17.99 -5.71 -17.83
N MET A 324 16.91 -6.36 -17.38
CA MET A 324 15.58 -5.74 -17.26
C MET A 324 15.26 -5.47 -15.80
N LEU A 325 14.65 -4.32 -15.51
CA LEU A 325 14.20 -4.01 -14.16
C LEU A 325 12.97 -4.85 -13.82
N ALA A 326 13.04 -5.60 -12.72
CA ALA A 326 11.94 -6.36 -12.17
C ALA A 326 11.51 -5.78 -10.82
N ARG A 327 10.21 -5.80 -10.54
CA ARG A 327 9.62 -5.38 -9.26
C ARG A 327 8.77 -6.49 -8.68
N LEU A 328 9.03 -6.86 -7.43
CA LEU A 328 8.17 -7.72 -6.63
C LEU A 328 7.19 -6.85 -5.85
N THR A 329 5.91 -7.18 -5.94
CA THR A 329 4.84 -6.48 -5.22
C THR A 329 4.02 -7.45 -4.38
N LEU A 330 3.81 -7.10 -3.11
CA LEU A 330 2.85 -7.77 -2.22
C LEU A 330 1.76 -6.79 -1.81
N LYS A 331 0.50 -7.19 -1.94
CA LYS A 331 -0.65 -6.34 -1.67
C LYS A 331 -1.02 -6.33 -0.18
N GLY A 332 -0.70 -5.22 0.49
CA GLY A 332 -0.80 -5.02 1.93
C GLY A 332 -2.18 -5.32 2.50
N ASN A 333 -3.18 -4.68 1.88
CA ASN A 333 -4.58 -4.71 2.33
C ASN A 333 -5.29 -6.05 2.09
N PHE A 334 -4.61 -7.04 1.51
CA PHE A 334 -5.23 -8.31 1.13
C PHE A 334 -4.51 -9.53 1.70
N ILE A 335 -3.21 -9.43 1.96
CA ILE A 335 -2.45 -10.52 2.58
C ILE A 335 -2.64 -10.46 4.10
N GLN A 336 -3.11 -11.55 4.69
CA GLN A 336 -3.44 -11.63 6.11
C GLN A 336 -2.63 -12.70 6.84
N SER A 337 -2.55 -12.59 8.16
CA SER A 337 -1.89 -13.58 8.99
C SER A 337 -2.77 -14.82 9.19
N ALA A 338 -2.15 -15.99 9.37
CA ALA A 338 -2.88 -17.18 9.79
C ALA A 338 -3.38 -17.00 11.24
N GLY A 339 -4.71 -17.02 11.43
CA GLY A 339 -5.32 -17.00 12.77
C GLY A 339 -5.54 -15.60 13.39
N SER A 340 -5.27 -14.52 12.66
CA SER A 340 -5.65 -13.15 13.08
C SER A 340 -5.99 -12.27 11.88
N LEU A 341 -6.74 -11.18 12.10
CA LEU A 341 -7.11 -10.22 11.06
C LEU A 341 -6.00 -9.22 10.69
N ALA A 342 -4.76 -9.44 11.16
CA ALA A 342 -3.63 -8.58 10.85
C ALA A 342 -3.29 -8.64 9.36
N HIS A 343 -3.16 -7.47 8.74
CA HIS A 343 -2.76 -7.32 7.34
C HIS A 343 -1.25 -7.10 7.20
N LEU A 344 -0.74 -7.21 5.97
CA LEU A 344 0.65 -6.90 5.67
C LEU A 344 0.95 -5.40 5.82
N ASP A 345 1.98 -5.10 6.59
CA ASP A 345 2.65 -3.81 6.75
C ASP A 345 3.85 -3.77 5.80
N GLY A 346 3.55 -3.52 4.53
CA GLY A 346 4.52 -3.62 3.46
C GLY A 346 5.37 -2.37 3.25
N ASP A 347 5.09 -1.25 3.93
CA ASP A 347 5.74 0.03 3.65
C ASP A 347 7.26 -0.07 3.72
N THR A 348 7.94 0.28 2.63
CA THR A 348 9.40 0.20 2.54
C THR A 348 10.06 1.57 2.58
N PHE A 349 11.09 1.70 3.42
CA PHE A 349 11.90 2.92 3.54
C PHE A 349 13.37 2.59 3.30
N SER A 350 14.05 3.44 2.52
CA SER A 350 15.50 3.31 2.31
C SER A 350 16.29 4.03 3.41
N ILE A 351 17.36 3.40 3.90
CA ILE A 351 18.36 4.05 4.75
C ILE A 351 19.67 4.00 3.97
N ARG A 352 20.08 5.12 3.38
CA ARG A 352 21.35 5.21 2.65
C ARG A 352 22.46 5.68 3.57
N GLU A 353 23.55 4.93 3.64
CA GLU A 353 24.79 5.32 4.32
C GLU A 353 25.85 5.81 3.33
N ARG A 354 26.86 6.51 3.84
CA ARG A 354 27.94 7.08 3.02
C ARG A 354 28.83 5.96 2.48
N GLY A 355 28.67 5.61 1.21
CA GLY A 355 29.46 4.57 0.54
C GLY A 355 28.61 3.48 -0.11
N ASP A 356 27.30 3.48 0.12
CA ASP A 356 26.39 2.53 -0.50
C ASP A 356 26.35 2.68 -2.02
N ARG A 357 26.53 1.55 -2.72
CA ARG A 357 26.34 1.46 -4.18
C ARG A 357 24.91 1.11 -4.59
N ASN A 358 24.07 0.76 -3.62
CA ASN A 358 22.68 0.30 -3.81
C ASN A 358 21.70 1.17 -3.00
N THR A 359 20.41 0.87 -3.10
CA THR A 359 19.33 1.53 -2.35
C THR A 359 18.75 0.59 -1.28
N PRO A 360 19.52 0.24 -0.21
CA PRO A 360 19.13 -0.81 0.72
C PRO A 360 17.79 -0.52 1.40
N LEU A 361 16.98 -1.57 1.54
CA LEU A 361 15.72 -1.54 2.26
C LEU A 361 15.98 -1.67 3.75
N ARG A 362 15.30 -0.85 4.54
CA ARG A 362 15.17 -1.08 5.98
C ARG A 362 14.36 -2.35 6.20
N SER A 363 14.90 -3.28 6.99
CA SER A 363 14.20 -4.48 7.44
C SER A 363 14.07 -4.47 8.97
N PRO A 364 12.94 -4.94 9.53
CA PRO A 364 11.72 -5.36 8.83
C PRO A 364 11.00 -4.18 8.14
N SER A 365 10.11 -4.46 7.18
CA SER A 365 9.26 -3.45 6.55
C SER A 365 8.36 -2.77 7.60
N GLY A 366 7.92 -1.56 7.26
CA GLY A 366 6.87 -0.87 7.99
C GLY A 366 7.27 -0.30 9.36
N ASP A 367 6.27 0.20 10.07
CA ASP A 367 6.38 0.68 11.45
C ASP A 367 5.64 -0.23 12.47
N GLY A 368 5.12 -1.35 11.99
CA GLY A 368 4.32 -2.32 12.73
C GLY A 368 2.81 -2.10 12.59
N ARG A 369 2.33 -1.19 11.74
CA ARG A 369 0.89 -0.93 11.54
C ARG A 369 0.36 -1.62 10.29
N ASP A 370 -0.86 -2.15 10.40
CA ASP A 370 -1.55 -2.78 9.27
C ASP A 370 -1.72 -1.83 8.07
N GLY A 371 -1.49 -2.38 6.87
CA GLY A 371 -1.70 -1.69 5.60
C GLY A 371 -0.40 -1.14 5.02
N GLY A 372 -0.28 -1.20 3.69
CA GLY A 372 0.93 -0.81 2.95
C GLY A 372 1.36 -1.93 2.00
N ASP A 373 1.49 -1.61 0.71
CA ASP A 373 2.01 -2.57 -0.27
C ASP A 373 3.52 -2.68 -0.12
N PHE A 374 4.05 -3.91 -0.10
CA PHE A 374 5.50 -4.10 -0.15
C PHE A 374 5.97 -4.07 -1.60
N GLU A 375 7.00 -3.26 -1.85
CA GLU A 375 7.71 -3.22 -3.13
C GLU A 375 9.23 -3.30 -2.93
N CYS A 376 9.87 -4.18 -3.71
CA CYS A 376 11.32 -4.17 -3.91
C CYS A 376 11.66 -4.42 -5.40
N TRP A 377 12.85 -4.02 -5.83
CA TRP A 377 13.26 -4.15 -7.23
C TRP A 377 14.65 -4.75 -7.41
N PHE A 378 14.90 -5.35 -8.56
CA PHE A 378 16.16 -6.00 -8.90
C PHE A 378 16.31 -6.10 -10.42
N TRP A 379 17.53 -6.36 -10.90
CA TRP A 379 17.84 -6.41 -12.32
C TRP A 379 17.99 -7.86 -12.80
N LEU A 380 17.26 -8.22 -13.86
CA LEU A 380 17.30 -9.52 -14.51
C LEU A 380 18.26 -9.49 -15.69
N ALA A 381 19.45 -10.05 -15.51
CA ALA A 381 20.44 -10.26 -16.55
C ALA A 381 20.23 -11.61 -17.27
N GLN A 382 20.79 -11.71 -18.48
CA GLN A 382 20.71 -12.92 -19.30
C GLN A 382 21.27 -14.16 -18.57
N PHE A 383 20.88 -15.36 -19.02
CA PHE A 383 21.52 -16.61 -18.60
C PHE A 383 23.04 -16.51 -18.67
N CYS A 384 23.69 -17.15 -17.71
CA CYS A 384 25.13 -17.26 -17.66
C CYS A 384 25.57 -18.73 -17.78
N ASP A 385 26.82 -18.95 -18.16
CA ASP A 385 27.42 -20.28 -18.26
C ASP A 385 28.19 -20.64 -16.96
N GLU A 386 27.88 -21.79 -16.38
CA GLU A 386 28.48 -22.28 -15.13
C GLU A 386 29.69 -23.19 -15.37
N THR A 387 30.08 -23.42 -16.62
CA THR A 387 31.04 -24.47 -17.01
C THR A 387 32.49 -24.00 -17.11
N PHE A 388 32.80 -22.76 -16.69
CA PHE A 388 34.19 -22.29 -16.66
C PHE A 388 35.04 -23.21 -15.75
N PRO A 389 36.15 -23.79 -16.25
CA PRO A 389 36.88 -24.79 -15.47
C PRO A 389 37.50 -24.19 -14.19
N ARG A 390 37.32 -24.88 -13.06
CA ARG A 390 37.90 -24.45 -11.77
C ARG A 390 39.43 -24.45 -11.84
N GLY A 391 40.05 -23.38 -11.36
CA GLY A 391 41.52 -23.22 -11.31
C GLY A 391 42.17 -22.97 -12.68
N TYR A 392 41.39 -22.83 -13.75
CA TYR A 392 41.92 -22.54 -15.07
C TYR A 392 42.26 -21.05 -15.22
N VAL A 393 43.55 -20.76 -15.44
CA VAL A 393 44.07 -19.40 -15.67
C VAL A 393 44.69 -19.36 -17.08
N PRO A 394 43.98 -18.83 -18.08
CA PRO A 394 44.38 -18.90 -19.49
C PRO A 394 45.66 -18.13 -19.85
N PHE A 395 45.89 -16.96 -19.24
CA PHE A 395 46.99 -16.07 -19.58
C PHE A 395 48.11 -16.07 -18.54
N GLY A 396 49.32 -15.72 -18.97
CA GLY A 396 50.41 -15.34 -18.08
C GLY A 396 50.17 -13.98 -17.40
N SER A 397 51.11 -13.54 -16.55
CA SER A 397 50.98 -12.31 -15.76
C SER A 397 50.91 -11.02 -16.59
N ASN A 398 51.46 -11.04 -17.81
CA ASN A 398 51.46 -9.89 -18.70
C ASN A 398 50.21 -9.92 -19.58
N ILE A 399 49.21 -9.13 -19.18
CA ILE A 399 48.01 -8.87 -19.97
C ILE A 399 47.86 -7.38 -20.28
N GLN A 400 47.28 -7.08 -21.43
CA GLN A 400 46.87 -5.76 -21.87
C GLN A 400 45.35 -5.73 -22.02
N LEU A 401 44.73 -4.58 -21.78
CA LEU A 401 43.30 -4.36 -21.96
C LEU A 401 43.10 -3.33 -23.07
N THR A 402 42.18 -3.60 -23.99
CA THR A 402 41.77 -2.61 -24.97
C THR A 402 41.06 -1.42 -24.31
N ALA A 403 40.90 -0.34 -25.08
CA ALA A 403 39.85 0.63 -24.81
C ALA A 403 38.48 -0.08 -24.74
N ALA A 404 37.55 0.52 -24.00
CA ALA A 404 36.18 0.02 -23.93
C ALA A 404 35.45 0.32 -25.25
N ASP A 405 34.60 -0.61 -25.69
CA ASP A 405 33.68 -0.38 -26.81
C ASP A 405 32.46 0.45 -26.38
N VAL A 406 31.50 0.62 -27.30
CA VAL A 406 30.27 1.39 -27.05
C VAL A 406 29.39 0.83 -25.93
N ARG A 407 29.56 -0.43 -25.54
CA ARG A 407 28.86 -1.04 -24.41
C ARG A 407 29.67 -0.95 -23.12
N GLY A 408 30.93 -0.57 -23.18
CA GLY A 408 31.85 -0.64 -22.05
C GLY A 408 32.64 -1.96 -21.99
N ASP A 409 32.41 -2.89 -22.93
CA ASP A 409 33.13 -4.17 -22.98
C ASP A 409 34.59 -3.94 -23.41
N ARG A 410 35.49 -4.84 -22.99
CA ARG A 410 36.92 -4.79 -23.31
C ARG A 410 37.40 -6.14 -23.83
N VAL A 411 38.59 -6.15 -24.41
CA VAL A 411 39.30 -7.39 -24.73
C VAL A 411 40.60 -7.43 -23.92
N VAL A 412 40.81 -8.54 -23.21
CA VAL A 412 42.07 -8.89 -22.56
C VAL A 412 42.96 -9.55 -23.60
N VAL A 413 44.16 -9.04 -23.82
CA VAL A 413 45.18 -9.61 -24.70
C VAL A 413 46.35 -10.07 -23.85
N GLY A 414 46.80 -11.31 -24.02
CA GLY A 414 47.87 -11.85 -23.20
C GLY A 414 48.61 -12.99 -23.88
N THR A 415 49.68 -13.44 -23.24
CA THR A 415 50.39 -14.66 -23.65
C THR A 415 49.69 -15.89 -23.09
N MET A 416 49.41 -16.88 -23.93
CA MET A 416 48.74 -18.13 -23.58
C MET A 416 49.60 -19.33 -24.01
N THR A 417 49.65 -20.38 -23.20
CA THR A 417 50.36 -21.62 -23.51
C THR A 417 49.54 -22.50 -24.48
N PRO A 418 50.18 -23.40 -25.25
CA PRO A 418 49.45 -24.34 -26.10
C PRO A 418 48.43 -25.23 -25.36
N ASP A 419 48.75 -25.64 -24.12
CA ASP A 419 47.83 -26.42 -23.29
C ASP A 419 46.59 -25.61 -22.88
N SER A 420 46.77 -24.38 -22.40
CA SER A 420 45.65 -23.49 -22.11
C SER A 420 44.82 -23.24 -23.37
N PHE A 421 45.45 -23.02 -24.52
CA PHE A 421 44.73 -22.83 -25.77
C PHE A 421 43.93 -24.08 -26.21
N ARG A 422 44.43 -25.28 -25.96
CA ARG A 422 43.66 -26.53 -26.16
C ARG A 422 42.45 -26.60 -25.23
N VAL A 423 42.59 -26.23 -23.96
CA VAL A 423 41.47 -26.16 -23.01
C VAL A 423 40.43 -25.15 -23.49
N THR A 424 40.83 -23.93 -23.84
CA THR A 424 39.94 -22.88 -24.38
C THR A 424 39.13 -23.37 -25.58
N ARG A 425 39.77 -24.09 -26.52
CA ARG A 425 39.08 -24.60 -27.71
C ARG A 425 38.02 -25.67 -27.41
N ASN A 426 38.14 -26.35 -26.27
CA ASN A 426 37.22 -27.38 -25.81
C ASN A 426 36.14 -26.86 -24.86
N LEU A 427 36.15 -25.57 -24.49
CA LEU A 427 35.07 -24.98 -23.70
C LEU A 427 33.75 -25.04 -24.46
N ARG A 428 32.62 -24.96 -23.75
CA ARG A 428 31.30 -24.88 -24.37
C ARG A 428 31.17 -23.59 -25.21
N LEU A 429 30.57 -23.68 -26.39
CA LEU A 429 30.27 -22.51 -27.23
C LEU A 429 29.07 -21.76 -26.65
N PRO A 430 28.95 -20.44 -26.88
CA PRO A 430 27.80 -19.69 -26.41
C PRO A 430 26.50 -20.18 -27.06
N ASP A 431 25.44 -20.31 -26.27
CA ASP A 431 24.08 -20.63 -26.74
C ASP A 431 23.40 -19.42 -27.39
N PHE A 432 23.86 -18.21 -27.09
CA PHE A 432 23.36 -16.93 -27.62
C PHE A 432 24.43 -15.84 -27.54
N ASP A 433 24.21 -14.75 -28.28
CA ASP A 433 25.16 -13.64 -28.37
C ASP A 433 25.44 -13.03 -26.99
N ASN A 434 26.73 -12.82 -26.71
CA ASN A 434 27.21 -12.21 -25.47
C ASN A 434 26.86 -12.99 -24.20
N GLN A 435 26.73 -14.32 -24.27
CA GLN A 435 26.69 -15.16 -23.07
C GLN A 435 27.98 -14.97 -22.25
N ALA A 436 27.83 -14.76 -20.95
CA ALA A 436 28.93 -14.60 -20.00
C ALA A 436 28.96 -15.75 -18.98
N TYR A 437 30.09 -15.95 -18.31
CA TYR A 437 30.18 -16.90 -17.21
C TYR A 437 29.50 -16.35 -15.94
N CYS A 438 28.96 -17.24 -15.09
CA CYS A 438 28.12 -16.86 -13.94
C CYS A 438 28.81 -16.10 -12.80
N GLY A 439 30.12 -15.86 -12.90
CA GLY A 439 30.84 -15.07 -11.92
C GLY A 439 32.20 -14.63 -12.45
N PRO A 440 32.95 -13.86 -11.64
CA PRO A 440 34.29 -13.43 -12.00
C PRO A 440 35.20 -14.65 -12.22
N VAL A 441 35.79 -14.74 -13.41
CA VAL A 441 36.77 -15.76 -13.76
C VAL A 441 38.17 -15.17 -13.72
N GLN A 442 39.15 -15.96 -13.29
CA GLN A 442 40.54 -15.55 -13.26
C GLN A 442 41.16 -15.77 -14.65
N LEU A 443 41.36 -14.70 -15.42
CA LEU A 443 41.97 -14.83 -16.75
C LEU A 443 43.51 -14.74 -16.71
N ALA A 444 44.07 -14.05 -15.74
CA ALA A 444 45.51 -13.96 -15.48
C ALA A 444 45.78 -14.03 -13.96
N PRO A 445 47.01 -14.38 -13.52
CA PRO A 445 47.35 -14.44 -12.11
C PRO A 445 46.94 -13.16 -11.35
N GLY A 446 46.07 -13.31 -10.35
CA GLY A 446 45.53 -12.21 -9.55
C GLY A 446 44.55 -11.26 -10.26
N ARG A 447 44.10 -11.54 -11.49
CA ARG A 447 43.22 -10.67 -12.27
C ARG A 447 41.89 -11.37 -12.59
N PHE A 448 40.79 -10.80 -12.11
CA PHE A 448 39.45 -11.36 -12.25
C PHE A 448 38.58 -10.50 -13.16
N PHE A 449 37.73 -11.16 -13.95
CA PHE A 449 36.87 -10.52 -14.95
C PHE A 449 35.53 -11.23 -15.05
N VAL A 450 34.46 -10.48 -15.34
CA VAL A 450 33.26 -11.11 -15.90
C VAL A 450 33.53 -11.33 -17.38
N ALA A 451 33.83 -12.57 -17.76
CA ALA A 451 34.24 -12.91 -19.12
C ALA A 451 33.09 -13.46 -19.96
N TYR A 452 33.13 -13.17 -21.26
CA TYR A 452 32.21 -13.77 -22.23
C TYR A 452 32.66 -15.18 -22.62
N VAL A 453 31.69 -16.05 -22.89
CA VAL A 453 31.91 -17.36 -23.52
C VAL A 453 32.28 -17.10 -24.98
N GLN A 454 33.44 -17.60 -25.41
CA GLN A 454 33.96 -17.28 -26.74
C GLN A 454 33.20 -17.98 -27.85
N THR A 455 32.86 -17.20 -28.87
CA THR A 455 32.35 -17.66 -30.16
C THR A 455 33.39 -18.50 -30.91
N ALA A 456 32.95 -19.22 -31.94
CA ALA A 456 33.84 -19.97 -32.81
C ALA A 456 34.87 -19.08 -33.54
N LEU A 457 34.49 -17.84 -33.89
CA LEU A 457 35.37 -16.86 -34.51
C LEU A 457 36.44 -16.35 -33.54
N GLU A 458 36.02 -15.95 -32.33
CA GLU A 458 36.96 -15.51 -31.28
C GLU A 458 37.94 -16.63 -30.91
N ARG A 459 37.49 -17.90 -30.94
CA ARG A 459 38.38 -19.07 -30.75
C ARG A 459 39.53 -19.12 -31.75
N GLY A 460 39.26 -18.74 -33.00
CA GLY A 460 40.22 -18.62 -34.09
C GLY A 460 41.02 -17.31 -34.08
N GLY A 461 40.88 -16.47 -33.06
CA GLY A 461 41.58 -15.19 -32.97
C GLY A 461 40.92 -14.03 -33.72
N ASN A 462 39.69 -14.21 -34.21
CA ASN A 462 38.97 -13.18 -34.96
C ASN A 462 38.04 -12.39 -34.04
N TYR A 463 38.39 -11.12 -33.79
CA TYR A 463 37.60 -10.15 -33.00
C TYR A 463 37.13 -8.97 -33.86
N SER A 464 36.90 -9.20 -35.16
CA SER A 464 36.49 -8.13 -36.09
C SER A 464 35.17 -7.46 -35.73
N SER A 465 34.30 -8.15 -34.97
CA SER A 465 33.06 -7.61 -34.43
C SER A 465 33.25 -6.66 -33.24
N PHE A 466 34.43 -6.65 -32.63
CA PHE A 466 34.72 -5.79 -31.49
C PHE A 466 35.08 -4.37 -31.95
N GLY A 467 34.39 -3.38 -31.39
CA GLY A 467 34.41 -2.00 -31.90
C GLY A 467 35.68 -1.18 -31.59
N ALA A 468 36.57 -1.67 -30.72
CA ALA A 468 37.82 -0.97 -30.38
C ALA A 468 39.06 -1.69 -30.96
N PRO A 469 40.14 -0.97 -31.29
CA PRO A 469 41.38 -1.56 -31.80
C PRO A 469 41.99 -2.60 -30.86
N LEU A 470 42.29 -3.77 -31.40
CA LEU A 470 43.05 -4.82 -30.71
C LEU A 470 44.55 -4.56 -30.91
N ILE A 471 45.27 -4.25 -29.84
CA ILE A 471 46.70 -3.90 -29.91
C ILE A 471 47.58 -5.16 -29.84
N ASP A 472 48.56 -5.24 -30.71
CA ASP A 472 49.59 -6.28 -30.72
C ASP A 472 50.62 -6.00 -29.61
N PRO A 473 50.75 -6.88 -28.61
CA PRO A 473 51.67 -6.67 -27.50
C PRO A 473 53.15 -6.70 -27.90
N LEU A 474 53.51 -7.22 -29.09
CA LEU A 474 54.90 -7.24 -29.57
C LEU A 474 55.29 -5.97 -30.31
N THR A 475 54.38 -5.38 -31.08
CA THR A 475 54.68 -4.24 -31.97
C THR A 475 54.10 -2.92 -31.45
N GLY A 476 53.13 -2.97 -30.54
CA GLY A 476 52.36 -1.81 -30.08
C GLY A 476 51.37 -1.26 -31.12
N GLY A 477 51.33 -1.82 -32.33
CA GLY A 477 50.38 -1.46 -33.38
C GLY A 477 49.07 -2.25 -33.30
N GLN A 478 48.04 -1.82 -34.03
CA GLN A 478 46.78 -2.57 -34.10
C GLN A 478 46.93 -3.84 -34.95
N PHE A 479 46.35 -4.96 -34.51
CA PHE A 479 46.16 -6.14 -35.35
C PHE A 479 45.24 -5.81 -36.53
N PRO A 480 45.65 -6.03 -37.79
CA PRO A 480 44.82 -5.74 -38.95
C PRO A 480 43.43 -6.38 -38.85
N GLY A 481 42.38 -5.55 -38.94
CA GLY A 481 40.99 -6.00 -38.84
C GLY A 481 40.58 -6.61 -37.49
N ASN A 482 41.35 -6.36 -36.41
CA ASN A 482 41.19 -7.01 -35.11
C ASN A 482 41.29 -8.54 -35.17
N VAL A 483 42.11 -9.07 -36.10
CA VAL A 483 42.37 -10.51 -36.24
C VAL A 483 43.79 -10.82 -35.78
N ILE A 484 43.92 -11.70 -34.79
CA ILE A 484 45.22 -12.26 -34.39
C ILE A 484 45.65 -13.27 -35.47
N PRO A 485 46.78 -13.05 -36.16
CA PRO A 485 47.24 -13.95 -37.22
C PRO A 485 47.47 -15.37 -36.71
N ALA A 486 47.20 -16.38 -37.55
CA ALA A 486 47.30 -17.79 -37.15
C ALA A 486 48.67 -18.14 -36.54
N ASN A 487 49.77 -17.66 -37.14
CA ASN A 487 51.15 -17.85 -36.68
C ASN A 487 51.47 -17.20 -35.31
N ARG A 488 50.57 -16.37 -34.77
CA ARG A 488 50.69 -15.75 -33.45
C ARG A 488 49.86 -16.48 -32.40
N LEU A 489 48.92 -17.33 -32.80
CA LEU A 489 48.11 -18.12 -31.88
C LEU A 489 48.96 -19.20 -31.22
N PRO A 490 48.67 -19.57 -29.96
CA PRO A 490 49.42 -20.61 -29.27
C PRO A 490 49.39 -21.94 -30.04
N GLY A 491 50.56 -22.51 -30.32
CA GLY A 491 50.68 -23.84 -30.95
C GLY A 491 50.31 -23.93 -32.44
N ILE A 492 50.01 -22.82 -33.13
CA ILE A 492 49.78 -22.83 -34.59
C ILE A 492 50.79 -21.88 -35.26
N GLY A 493 52.01 -22.36 -35.52
CA GLY A 493 52.91 -21.78 -36.54
C GLY A 493 54.08 -20.89 -36.08
N ALA A 494 55.18 -21.50 -35.64
CA ALA A 494 56.48 -21.47 -36.34
C ALA A 494 57.51 -22.34 -35.56
N THR A 495 58.00 -23.40 -36.20
CA THR A 495 59.16 -24.23 -35.80
C THR A 495 59.16 -25.05 -34.50
N ALA A 496 58.20 -24.91 -33.58
CA ALA A 496 58.07 -25.84 -32.45
C ALA A 496 56.62 -25.95 -31.91
N PRO A 497 56.05 -27.16 -31.70
CA PRO A 497 54.68 -27.36 -31.21
C PRO A 497 54.43 -26.97 -29.74
N ALA A 498 55.34 -26.21 -29.12
CA ALA A 498 55.31 -25.93 -27.67
C ALA A 498 55.50 -24.45 -27.29
N GLN A 499 55.40 -23.50 -28.23
CA GLN A 499 55.63 -22.09 -27.90
C GLN A 499 54.33 -21.36 -27.51
N ALA A 500 54.40 -20.58 -26.43
CA ALA A 500 53.33 -19.67 -26.03
C ALA A 500 53.07 -18.62 -27.12
N GLY A 501 51.80 -18.30 -27.33
CA GLY A 501 51.35 -17.36 -28.36
C GLY A 501 50.55 -16.19 -27.79
N THR A 502 50.27 -15.19 -28.62
CA THR A 502 49.34 -14.11 -28.29
C THR A 502 47.92 -14.61 -28.45
N TYR A 503 47.08 -14.37 -27.44
CA TYR A 503 45.67 -14.70 -27.49
C TYR A 503 44.85 -13.63 -26.78
N ALA A 504 43.53 -13.64 -26.98
CA ALA A 504 42.64 -12.64 -26.43
C ALA A 504 41.34 -13.22 -25.85
N TRP A 505 40.66 -12.45 -25.01
CA TRP A 505 39.40 -12.84 -24.39
C TRP A 505 38.53 -11.62 -24.13
N ARG A 506 37.29 -11.63 -24.59
CA ARG A 506 36.36 -10.51 -24.38
C ARG A 506 35.79 -10.55 -22.96
N VAL A 507 35.78 -9.39 -22.30
CA VAL A 507 35.34 -9.22 -20.91
C VAL A 507 34.37 -8.06 -20.80
N ARG A 508 33.39 -8.19 -19.91
CA ARG A 508 32.41 -7.16 -19.59
C ARG A 508 32.95 -6.14 -18.59
N GLU A 509 33.60 -6.63 -17.54
CA GLU A 509 34.12 -5.80 -16.45
C GLU A 509 35.35 -6.42 -15.80
N ILE A 510 36.11 -5.56 -15.12
CA ILE A 510 37.28 -5.90 -14.31
C ILE A 510 36.83 -5.95 -12.86
N VAL A 511 37.25 -6.98 -12.13
CA VAL A 511 36.85 -7.19 -10.74
C VAL A 511 38.09 -7.21 -9.85
N ASP A 512 38.13 -6.33 -8.84
CA ASP A 512 39.33 -6.10 -8.01
C ASP A 512 39.69 -7.27 -7.07
N ALA A 513 38.73 -8.14 -6.79
CA ALA A 513 38.88 -9.41 -6.07
C ALA A 513 37.71 -10.32 -6.46
N PRO A 514 37.76 -11.65 -6.23
CA PRO A 514 36.55 -12.48 -6.28
C PRO A 514 35.62 -12.02 -5.15
N TYR A 515 34.88 -10.93 -5.39
CA TYR A 515 33.72 -10.60 -4.60
C TYR A 515 32.69 -11.63 -5.00
N TYR A 516 32.62 -12.71 -4.21
CA TYR A 516 31.33 -13.36 -4.04
C TYR A 516 30.49 -12.29 -3.32
N PRO A 517 29.44 -11.71 -3.93
CA PRO A 517 28.52 -10.84 -3.20
C PRO A 517 27.78 -11.54 -2.04
N TYR A 518 28.16 -12.78 -1.75
CA TYR A 518 27.57 -13.69 -0.78
C TYR A 518 28.63 -14.17 0.21
N SER A 519 29.31 -13.24 0.89
CA SER A 519 30.08 -13.59 2.08
C SER A 519 29.16 -13.45 3.30
N SER A 520 29.05 -14.51 4.09
CA SER A 520 28.24 -14.57 5.33
C SER A 520 28.72 -13.64 6.45
N ALA A 521 29.61 -12.69 6.16
CA ALA A 521 30.24 -11.82 7.15
C ALA A 521 29.30 -10.70 7.66
N ASP A 522 28.25 -10.36 6.92
CA ASP A 522 27.27 -9.34 7.33
C ASP A 522 26.15 -9.88 8.25
N PHE A 523 26.20 -11.16 8.63
CA PHE A 523 25.20 -11.81 9.49
C PHE A 523 25.59 -11.89 10.98
N ARG A 524 26.59 -11.12 11.44
CA ARG A 524 26.82 -10.95 12.89
C ARG A 524 25.79 -9.97 13.47
N GLY A 525 24.55 -10.43 13.63
CA GLY A 525 23.51 -9.61 14.27
C GLY A 525 22.16 -10.27 14.52
N ILE A 526 21.87 -11.44 13.95
CA ILE A 526 20.61 -12.16 14.24
C ILE A 526 20.98 -13.45 14.96
N GLY A 527 20.60 -13.48 16.23
CA GLY A 527 21.05 -14.43 17.24
C GLY A 527 20.85 -15.88 16.85
N SER A 528 21.86 -16.67 17.19
CA SER A 528 21.74 -18.07 17.53
C SER A 528 20.74 -18.22 18.69
N ASP A 529 19.52 -18.63 18.39
CA ASP A 529 18.65 -19.41 19.27
C ASP A 529 17.49 -19.90 18.41
N LEU A 530 17.48 -21.21 18.11
CA LEU A 530 16.34 -22.09 17.78
C LEU A 530 16.86 -23.29 16.99
N ILE A 531 17.29 -24.32 17.73
CA ILE A 531 17.19 -25.73 17.32
C ILE A 531 15.80 -26.21 17.73
#